data_AF-B6TTS4-F1
#
_entry.id   AF-B6TTS4-F1
#
_cell.length_a   1.000
_cell.length_b   1.000
_cell.length_c   1.000
_cell.angle_alpha   90.00
_cell.angle_beta   90.00
_cell.angle_gamma   90.00
#
_symmetry.space_group_name_H-M   'P 1'
#
loop_
_entity.id
_entity.type
_entity.pdbx_description
1 polymer ?
#
loop_
_entity_poly.entity_id
_entity_poly.type
_entity_poly.pdbx_seq_one_letter_code
_entity_poly.pdbx_strand_id
1 'polypeptide(L)' 'MRECISIHIGQAGIQVGNACWELYCLEKDYEEVGAEFDEGEDGDEGDEY' A
#
# COMPACT_ATOMS: atom_id res chain seq x y z
N MET A 1 -12.27 -2.05 -23.66
CA MET A 1 -11.90 -1.44 -22.37
C MET A 1 -11.49 0.00 -22.66
N ARG A 2 -11.92 0.99 -21.86
CA ARG A 2 -11.54 2.40 -22.03
C ARG A 2 -10.73 2.81 -20.82
N GLU A 3 -9.56 3.39 -21.05
CA GLU A 3 -8.68 3.88 -20.00
C GLU A 3 -8.93 5.37 -19.75
N CYS A 4 -8.73 5.80 -18.51
CA CYS A 4 -8.90 7.18 -18.07
C CYS A 4 -7.62 7.63 -17.34
N ILE A 5 -7.15 8.84 -17.64
CA ILE A 5 -6.02 9.48 -16.95
C ILE A 5 -6.57 10.68 -16.18
N SER A 6 -6.34 10.71 -14.86
CA SER A 6 -6.67 11.87 -14.03
C SER A 6 -5.46 12.78 -13.88
N ILE A 7 -5.63 14.08 -14.13
CA ILE A 7 -4.58 15.10 -13.99
C ILE A 7 -4.99 16.08 -12.89
N HIS A 8 -4.14 16.19 -11.86
CA HIS A 8 -4.36 17.07 -10.72
C HIS A 8 -3.35 18.22 -10.75
N ILE A 9 -3.83 19.47 -10.80
CA ILE A 9 -2.99 20.67 -10.93
C ILE A 9 -3.20 21.60 -9.75
N GLY A 10 -2.10 22.15 -9.24
CA GLY A 10 -2.10 23.10 -8.13
C GLY A 10 -2.29 22.43 -6.78
N GLN A 11 -2.04 23.19 -5.72
CA GLN A 11 -1.97 22.66 -4.34
C GLN A 11 -3.29 22.02 -3.88
N ALA A 12 -4.42 22.66 -4.14
CA ALA A 12 -5.74 22.09 -3.82
C ALA A 12 -6.04 20.84 -4.65
N GLY A 13 -5.67 20.85 -5.94
CA GLY A 13 -5.88 19.72 -6.84
C GLY A 13 -5.10 18.49 -6.40
N ILE A 14 -3.84 18.66 -5.98
CA ILE A 14 -2.99 17.56 -5.47
C ILE A 14 -3.56 16.96 -4.18
N GLN A 15 -4.00 17.80 -3.23
CA GLN A 15 -4.58 17.29 -1.98
C GLN A 15 -5.83 16.44 -2.21
N VAL A 16 -6.73 16.92 -3.07
CA VAL A 16 -7.93 16.16 -3.46
C VAL A 16 -7.56 14.90 -4.24
N GLY A 17 -6.58 15.00 -5.15
CA GLY A 17 -6.10 13.86 -5.93
C GLY A 17 -5.56 12.72 -5.05
N ASN A 18 -4.77 13.05 -4.03
CA ASN A 18 -4.24 12.06 -3.09
C ASN A 18 -5.36 11.36 -2.31
N ALA A 19 -6.31 12.12 -1.73
CA ALA A 19 -7.44 11.54 -1.01
C ALA A 19 -8.31 10.65 -1.91
N CYS A 20 -8.54 11.05 -3.16
CA CYS A 20 -9.24 10.22 -4.14
C CYS A 20 -8.48 8.93 -4.45
N TRP A 21 -7.15 8.98 -4.56
CA TRP A 21 -6.33 7.79 -4.82
C TRP A 21 -6.36 6.81 -3.65
N GLU A 22 -6.24 7.30 -2.42
CA GLU A 22 -6.39 6.49 -1.21
C GLU A 22 -7.74 5.77 -1.18
N LEU A 23 -8.83 6.47 -1.50
CA LEU A 23 -10.16 5.86 -1.60
C LEU A 23 -10.25 4.79 -2.69
N TYR A 24 -9.62 5.00 -3.85
CA TYR A 24 -9.59 3.97 -4.91
C TYR A 24 -8.84 2.72 -4.47
N CYS A 25 -7.73 2.86 -3.75
CA CYS A 25 -7.00 1.74 -3.16
C CYS A 25 -7.79 1.03 -2.06
N LEU A 26 -8.62 1.74 -1.32
CA LEU A 26 -9.48 1.14 -0.29
C LEU A 26 -10.71 0.43 -0.88
N GLU A 27 -11.32 1.01 -1.92
CA GLU A 27 -12.49 0.42 -2.60
C GLU A 27 -12.12 -0.85 -3.37
N LYS A 28 -10.88 -0.93 -3.86
CA LYS A 28 -10.30 -2.11 -4.49
C LYS A 28 -9.37 -2.76 -3.48
N ASP A 29 -9.93 -3.50 -2.51
CA ASP A 29 -9.22 -4.27 -1.47
C ASP A 29 -7.71 -4.34 -1.75
N TYR A 30 -6.94 -3.49 -1.05
CA TYR A 30 -5.50 -3.35 -1.24
C TYR A 30 -4.80 -4.65 -0.86
N GLU A 31 -4.84 -5.65 -1.75
CA GLU A 31 -4.24 -6.97 -1.55
C GLU A 31 -2.72 -6.94 -1.80
N GLU A 32 -2.15 -5.80 -2.18
CA GLU A 32 -0.72 -5.75 -2.46
C GLU A 32 -0.13 -4.38 -2.12
N VAL A 33 0.63 -4.36 -1.02
CA VAL A 33 1.98 -3.76 -0.88
C VAL A 33 2.17 -3.20 0.53
N GLY A 34 2.87 -3.94 1.40
CA GLY A 34 3.27 -3.39 2.70
C GLY A 34 3.93 -4.35 3.69
N ALA A 35 3.93 -5.66 3.46
CA ALA A 35 4.79 -6.56 4.23
C ALA A 35 6.21 -6.53 3.62
N GLU A 36 6.95 -5.46 3.90
CA GLU A 36 8.41 -5.54 3.86
C GLU A 36 8.83 -6.65 4.82
N PHE A 37 9.35 -7.74 4.27
CA PHE A 37 10.27 -8.71 4.84
C PHE A 37 10.27 -8.83 6.38
N ASP A 38 9.46 -9.75 6.89
CA ASP A 38 9.78 -10.44 8.13
C ASP A 38 11.05 -11.27 7.84
N GLU A 39 12.23 -10.71 8.13
CA GLU A 39 13.45 -11.51 8.25
C GLU A 39 13.17 -12.54 9.33
N GLY A 40 13.04 -13.80 8.92
CA GLY A 40 12.59 -14.88 9.77
C GLY A 40 13.32 -14.92 11.11
N GLU A 41 12.53 -14.99 12.19
CA GLU A 41 12.98 -15.67 13.40
C GLU A 41 13.24 -17.14 13.05
N ASP A 42 14.48 -17.45 12.63
CA ASP A 42 15.01 -18.81 12.68
C ASP A 42 15.01 -19.26 14.14
N GLY A 43 14.04 -20.13 14.47
CA GLY A 43 13.85 -20.68 15.80
C GLY A 43 14.95 -21.64 16.23
N ASP A 44 15.22 -21.58 17.54
CA ASP A 44 15.52 -22.69 18.45
C ASP A 44 16.73 -23.61 18.16
N GLU A 45 17.87 -23.33 18.82
CA GLU A 45 18.83 -24.36 19.23
C GLU A 45 18.86 -24.47 20.77
N GLY A 46 17.87 -25.19 21.32
CA GLY A 46 18.04 -26.24 22.33
C GLY A 46 18.77 -25.90 23.64
N ASP A 47 18.01 -25.45 24.64
CA ASP A 47 18.39 -25.58 26.05
C ASP A 47 17.81 -26.88 26.63
N GLU A 48 18.53 -28.01 26.53
CA GLU A 48 18.24 -29.19 27.38
C GLU A 48 19.39 -29.40 28.39
N TYR A 49 19.01 -29.34 29.68
CA TYR A 49 19.84 -29.46 30.87
C TYR A 49 20.39 -30.87 31.12
#